data_AF-A0A965AQZ6-F1
#
_entry.id   AF-A0A965AQZ6-F1
#
_cell.length_a   1.000
_cell.length_b   1.000
_cell.length_c   1.000
_cell.angle_alpha   90.00
_cell.angle_beta   90.00
_cell.angle_gamma   90.00
#
_symmetry.space_group_name_H-M   'P 1'
#
loop_
_entity.id
_entity.type
_entity.pdbx_description
1 polymer ?
#
loop_
_entity_poly.entity_id
_entity_poly.type
_entity_poly.pdbx_seq_one_letter_code
_entity_poly.pdbx_strand_id
1 'polypeptide(L)'
;MMHCGAVFLPVWILLVVGSLPRGVAASEVINATAQAEKPAGFSWDVGPGTPVVPETLETLAGRIGWARLADRSQMAPVRVVVTPVESAEGRVGHQVQIAFTLQASLASFQEKARGEQALGVHADTAGNSVRLLTEDEKEQADPGPQDPGPQDPGATLGFLSMTLLNRVDLQGVVQAVRYDAADGVRLTWAFDHRFGNATGLQTCFRRWGSNPLGERVLGDPQPYAGAGGVIVARDVSELVEATDRPLLLVESRMVFAEPKDWFGGGNLLRAKIPLLAQEGVRNLRRRLAAEGK
;
A
#
# COMPACT_ATOMS: atom_id res chain seq x y z
N MET A 1 25.34 8.78 -17.39
CA MET A 1 24.34 8.99 -16.33
C MET A 1 23.52 7.71 -16.19
N MET A 2 23.46 7.11 -15.01
CA MET A 2 22.60 5.96 -14.72
C MET A 2 21.55 6.40 -13.69
N HIS A 3 20.27 6.34 -14.04
CA HIS A 3 19.19 6.59 -13.09
C HIS A 3 18.89 5.31 -12.29
N CYS A 4 19.58 5.15 -11.17
CA CYS A 4 19.06 4.40 -10.01
C CYS A 4 18.18 5.35 -9.18
N GLY A 5 17.11 4.92 -8.52
CA GLY A 5 16.56 3.57 -8.41
C GLY A 5 15.13 3.62 -7.88
N ALA A 6 14.33 2.62 -8.26
CA ALA A 6 12.90 2.51 -8.02
C ALA A 6 12.50 2.47 -6.51
N VAL A 7 11.89 3.55 -5.98
CA VAL A 7 11.39 3.62 -4.59
C VAL A 7 9.97 3.07 -4.48
N PHE A 8 9.83 1.77 -4.21
CA PHE A 8 8.60 1.03 -4.44
C PHE A 8 7.89 0.53 -3.18
N LEU A 9 6.59 0.85 -3.10
CA LEU A 9 5.49 0.28 -2.28
C LEU A 9 5.24 0.79 -0.84
N PRO A 10 6.03 0.52 0.23
CA PRO A 10 5.49 0.61 1.59
C PRO A 10 5.34 2.03 2.14
N VAL A 11 6.00 3.04 1.53
CA VAL A 11 5.91 4.45 1.98
C VAL A 11 4.63 5.13 1.49
N TRP A 12 4.22 4.82 0.27
CA TRP A 12 3.28 5.62 -0.52
C TRP A 12 1.84 5.52 -0.07
N ILE A 13 1.44 4.33 0.32
CA ILE A 13 0.07 4.04 0.72
C ILE A 13 -0.27 4.74 2.05
N LEU A 14 0.70 4.97 2.94
CA LEU A 14 0.49 5.57 4.27
C LEU A 14 0.02 7.04 4.28
N LEU A 15 -0.07 7.70 3.12
CA LEU A 15 -0.13 9.16 2.98
C LEU A 15 -1.54 9.73 2.72
N VAL A 16 -2.60 9.04 3.16
CA VAL A 16 -4.00 9.45 2.91
C VAL A 16 -4.85 9.36 4.20
N VAL A 17 -5.88 10.23 4.27
CA VAL A 17 -7.05 10.28 5.18
C VAL A 17 -6.95 11.16 6.46
N GLY A 18 -7.94 12.06 6.59
CA GLY A 18 -8.25 12.91 7.76
C GLY A 18 -9.58 12.53 8.46
N SER A 19 -10.08 13.36 9.40
CA SER A 19 -11.10 13.00 10.42
C SER A 19 -12.36 13.92 10.38
N LEU A 20 -13.56 13.63 10.95
CA LEU A 20 -13.88 12.88 12.20
C LEU A 20 -14.90 11.71 12.09
N PRO A 21 -16.19 11.74 12.56
CA PRO A 21 -16.62 10.61 13.39
C PRO A 21 -17.84 9.77 12.92
N ARG A 22 -17.70 8.44 13.08
CA ARG A 22 -18.73 7.37 13.26
C ARG A 22 -19.77 7.12 12.14
N GLY A 23 -19.59 6.00 11.44
CA GLY A 23 -20.64 5.26 10.70
C GLY A 23 -20.03 4.27 9.70
N VAL A 24 -20.51 3.01 9.64
CA VAL A 24 -19.96 1.89 8.83
C VAL A 24 -20.91 1.65 7.62
N ALA A 25 -20.52 1.20 6.41
CA ALA A 25 -19.40 0.32 6.02
C ALA A 25 -18.84 0.54 4.60
N ALA A 26 -17.56 0.20 4.37
CA ALA A 26 -16.96 -0.09 3.05
C ALA A 26 -16.91 -1.61 2.75
N SER A 27 -18.01 -2.33 2.93
CA SER A 27 -17.95 -3.78 3.23
C SER A 27 -17.49 -4.71 2.10
N GLU A 28 -17.84 -4.49 0.84
CA GLU A 28 -17.87 -5.60 -0.14
C GLU A 28 -16.57 -5.84 -0.91
N VAL A 29 -15.80 -4.79 -1.25
CA VAL A 29 -14.43 -4.93 -1.79
C VAL A 29 -13.46 -5.35 -0.68
N ILE A 30 -13.71 -4.90 0.56
CA ILE A 30 -13.01 -5.41 1.74
C ILE A 30 -13.35 -6.89 1.95
N ASN A 31 -14.60 -7.32 1.75
CA ASN A 31 -14.99 -8.72 1.86
C ASN A 31 -14.23 -9.61 0.87
N ALA A 32 -13.99 -9.24 -0.39
CA ALA A 32 -13.15 -10.05 -1.27
C ALA A 32 -11.69 -10.20 -0.75
N THR A 33 -11.17 -9.17 -0.09
CA THR A 33 -9.82 -9.17 0.52
C THR A 33 -9.78 -9.87 1.89
N ALA A 34 -10.92 -9.99 2.57
CA ALA A 34 -11.08 -10.60 3.89
C ALA A 34 -11.63 -12.04 3.86
N GLN A 35 -12.34 -12.41 2.79
CA GLN A 35 -12.88 -13.75 2.50
C GLN A 35 -11.97 -14.58 1.59
N ALA A 36 -10.89 -14.01 1.05
CA ALA A 36 -9.77 -14.80 0.56
C ALA A 36 -9.32 -15.72 1.70
N GLU A 37 -9.65 -17.01 1.58
CA GLU A 37 -9.53 -17.98 2.67
C GLU A 37 -8.14 -17.91 3.29
N LYS A 38 -8.07 -17.84 4.63
CA LYS A 38 -6.81 -17.73 5.36
C LYS A 38 -5.82 -18.78 4.82
N PRO A 39 -4.74 -18.39 4.10
CA PRO A 39 -3.70 -19.36 3.79
C PRO A 39 -3.16 -19.88 5.13
N ALA A 40 -3.00 -21.20 5.27
CA ALA A 40 -2.75 -21.83 6.56
C ALA A 40 -1.55 -21.17 7.28
N GLY A 41 -1.78 -20.65 8.49
CA GLY A 41 -0.81 -19.83 9.24
C GLY A 41 -0.97 -18.31 9.09
N PHE A 42 -2.02 -17.81 8.44
CA PHE A 42 -2.31 -16.38 8.30
C PHE A 42 -3.42 -15.91 9.24
N SER A 43 -3.21 -14.78 9.91
CA SER A 43 -4.24 -14.15 10.73
C SER A 43 -4.18 -12.63 10.72
N TRP A 44 -5.28 -11.97 11.06
CA TRP A 44 -5.46 -10.51 11.06
C TRP A 44 -5.25 -9.89 12.44
N ASP A 45 -4.63 -10.64 13.37
CA ASP A 45 -4.59 -10.39 14.82
C ASP A 45 -3.70 -9.18 15.23
N VAL A 46 -3.15 -8.45 14.26
CA VAL A 46 -2.34 -7.25 14.47
C VAL A 46 -3.11 -5.97 14.15
N GLY A 47 -4.44 -5.98 14.09
CA GLY A 47 -5.26 -4.77 13.96
C GLY A 47 -5.16 -3.84 15.19
N PRO A 48 -5.16 -2.49 15.04
CA PRO A 48 -5.12 -1.56 16.17
C PRO A 48 -6.20 -1.86 17.23
N GLY A 49 -5.88 -1.65 18.51
CA GLY A 49 -6.70 -2.07 19.65
C GLY A 49 -6.72 -3.57 19.97
N THR A 50 -6.13 -4.45 19.14
CA THR A 50 -5.97 -5.89 19.47
C THR A 50 -4.64 -6.13 20.20
N PRO A 51 -4.59 -6.73 21.41
CA PRO A 51 -3.34 -6.91 22.15
C PRO A 51 -2.23 -7.57 21.32
N VAL A 52 -1.06 -6.95 21.27
CA VAL A 52 0.12 -7.52 20.59
C VAL A 52 0.86 -8.42 21.59
N VAL A 53 0.69 -9.73 21.44
CA VAL A 53 1.44 -10.73 22.23
C VAL A 53 2.73 -11.16 21.50
N PRO A 54 3.78 -11.60 22.22
CA PRO A 54 5.06 -11.98 21.61
C PRO A 54 4.95 -13.05 20.51
N GLU A 55 4.02 -13.99 20.63
CA GLU A 55 3.77 -15.06 19.65
C GLU A 55 3.29 -14.49 18.30
N THR A 56 2.51 -13.40 18.32
CA THR A 56 2.08 -12.68 17.12
C THR A 56 3.26 -12.00 16.44
N LEU A 57 4.20 -11.44 17.22
CA LEU A 57 5.43 -10.81 16.70
C LEU A 57 6.38 -11.83 16.07
N GLU A 58 6.57 -12.99 16.69
CA GLU A 58 7.39 -14.07 16.12
C GLU A 58 6.74 -14.69 14.87
N THR A 59 5.41 -14.87 14.88
CA THR A 59 4.66 -15.30 13.69
C THR A 59 4.82 -14.28 12.54
N LEU A 60 4.72 -12.99 12.86
CA LEU A 60 4.91 -11.92 11.88
C LEU A 60 6.36 -11.78 11.41
N ALA A 61 7.37 -12.11 12.23
CA ALA A 61 8.78 -12.12 11.81
C ALA A 61 9.16 -13.39 11.03
N GLY A 62 8.49 -14.51 11.32
CA GLY A 62 8.78 -15.82 10.74
C GLY A 62 10.26 -16.22 10.93
N ARG A 63 10.88 -16.76 9.88
CA ARG A 63 12.28 -17.26 9.92
C ARG A 63 13.34 -16.20 10.24
N ILE A 64 12.99 -14.91 10.27
CA ILE A 64 13.91 -13.83 10.65
C ILE A 64 14.05 -13.76 12.19
N GLY A 65 12.99 -14.08 12.94
CA GLY A 65 12.88 -13.88 14.38
C GLY A 65 12.61 -12.42 14.78
N TRP A 66 11.80 -12.19 15.81
CA TRP A 66 11.42 -10.83 16.24
C TRP A 66 12.65 -9.97 16.56
N ALA A 67 13.59 -10.50 17.33
CA ALA A 67 14.80 -9.78 17.75
C ALA A 67 15.60 -9.18 16.58
N ARG A 68 15.64 -9.84 15.41
CA ARG A 68 16.29 -9.30 14.20
C ARG A 68 15.39 -8.34 13.43
N LEU A 69 14.08 -8.55 13.41
CA LEU A 69 13.13 -7.63 12.76
C LEU A 69 13.03 -6.29 13.52
N ALA A 70 13.11 -6.34 14.85
CA ALA A 70 13.13 -5.20 15.77
C ALA A 70 14.50 -4.51 15.90
N ASP A 71 15.52 -5.00 15.21
CA ASP A 71 16.83 -4.34 15.14
C ASP A 71 16.66 -2.89 14.65
N ARG A 72 17.26 -1.96 15.37
CA ARG A 72 17.12 -0.51 15.15
C ARG A 72 17.97 -0.01 13.97
N SER A 73 18.82 -0.85 13.39
CA SER A 73 19.62 -0.55 12.21
C SER A 73 18.76 -0.10 11.02
N GLN A 74 19.22 0.92 10.29
CA GLN A 74 18.64 1.27 8.99
C GLN A 74 18.65 0.09 8.01
N MET A 75 19.59 -0.85 8.20
CA MET A 75 19.78 -2.06 7.40
C MET A 75 19.08 -3.30 7.96
N ALA A 76 18.32 -3.17 9.07
CA ALA A 76 17.56 -4.26 9.66
C ALA A 76 16.69 -4.97 8.61
N PRO A 77 16.46 -6.29 8.73
CA PRO A 77 15.69 -7.05 7.77
C PRO A 77 14.27 -6.49 7.57
N VAL A 78 13.72 -6.83 6.41
CA VAL A 78 12.33 -6.60 6.03
C VAL A 78 11.80 -7.98 5.67
N ARG A 79 10.71 -8.41 6.32
CA ARG A 79 10.04 -9.63 5.89
C ARG A 79 9.16 -9.30 4.71
N VAL A 80 9.31 -10.04 3.63
CA VAL A 80 8.42 -9.96 2.46
C VAL A 80 7.97 -11.37 2.11
N VAL A 81 6.66 -11.57 2.06
CA VAL A 81 6.01 -12.79 1.58
C VAL A 81 5.18 -12.42 0.35
N VAL A 82 5.37 -13.14 -0.75
CA VAL A 82 4.57 -12.98 -1.96
C VAL A 82 3.96 -14.33 -2.32
N THR A 83 2.65 -14.42 -2.17
CA THR A 83 1.82 -15.61 -2.40
C THR A 83 1.07 -15.43 -3.72
N PRO A 84 1.07 -16.40 -4.64
CA PRO A 84 0.23 -16.32 -5.84
C PRO A 84 -1.26 -16.39 -5.43
N VAL A 85 -2.11 -15.67 -6.16
CA VAL A 85 -3.56 -15.86 -6.14
C VAL A 85 -3.91 -16.67 -7.38
N GLU A 86 -4.61 -17.79 -7.19
CA GLU A 86 -4.92 -18.75 -8.24
C GLU A 86 -6.44 -18.85 -8.47
N SER A 87 -6.83 -19.15 -9.70
CA SER A 87 -8.18 -19.53 -10.10
C SER A 87 -8.13 -20.86 -10.86
N ALA A 88 -9.29 -21.37 -11.30
CA ALA A 88 -9.36 -22.55 -12.17
C ALA A 88 -8.56 -22.41 -13.48
N GLU A 89 -8.24 -21.18 -13.92
CA GLU A 89 -7.45 -20.89 -15.13
C GLU A 89 -5.95 -20.63 -14.84
N GLY A 90 -5.51 -20.79 -13.59
CA GLY A 90 -4.13 -20.57 -13.13
C GLY A 90 -3.95 -19.28 -12.33
N ARG A 91 -2.72 -18.74 -12.28
CA ARG A 91 -2.42 -17.53 -11.51
C ARG A 91 -3.16 -16.31 -12.09
N VAL A 92 -3.95 -15.65 -11.25
CA VAL A 92 -4.66 -14.40 -11.53
C VAL A 92 -4.08 -13.18 -10.82
N GLY A 93 -3.15 -13.37 -9.88
CA GLY A 93 -2.54 -12.26 -9.14
C GLY A 93 -1.53 -12.68 -8.08
N HIS A 94 -1.25 -11.75 -7.18
CA HIS A 94 -0.40 -11.95 -6.00
C HIS A 94 -0.93 -11.21 -4.78
N GLN A 95 -0.88 -11.90 -3.64
CA GLN A 95 -0.95 -11.28 -2.33
C GLN A 95 0.48 -11.01 -1.85
N VAL A 96 0.70 -9.82 -1.28
CA VAL A 96 2.00 -9.31 -0.84
C VAL A 96 1.88 -8.90 0.62
N GLN A 97 2.64 -9.52 1.51
CA GLN A 97 2.77 -9.12 2.91
C GLN A 97 4.20 -8.59 3.14
N ILE A 98 4.31 -7.37 3.66
CA ILE A 98 5.57 -6.71 4.03
C ILE A 98 5.50 -6.36 5.51
N ALA A 99 6.51 -6.74 6.30
CA ALA A 99 6.62 -6.36 7.71
C ALA A 99 8.02 -5.83 8.02
N PHE A 100 8.09 -4.72 8.75
CA PHE A 100 9.33 -4.06 9.16
C PHE A 100 9.09 -3.11 10.34
N THR A 101 10.18 -2.63 10.93
CA THR A 101 10.16 -1.68 12.04
C THR A 101 10.71 -0.31 11.67
N LEU A 102 10.25 0.75 12.35
CA LEU A 102 10.72 2.13 12.21
C LEU A 102 11.04 2.72 13.59
N GLN A 103 12.16 3.43 13.71
CA GLN A 103 12.42 4.30 14.87
C GLN A 103 11.66 5.62 14.68
N ALA A 104 10.46 5.71 15.24
CA ALA A 104 9.59 6.90 15.24
C ALA A 104 8.55 6.73 16.37
N SER A 105 7.97 7.83 16.87
CA SER A 105 6.78 7.73 17.73
C SER A 105 5.52 7.63 16.88
N LEU A 106 4.49 6.95 17.39
CA LEU A 106 3.19 6.91 16.71
C LEU A 106 2.64 8.32 16.45
N ALA A 107 2.80 9.23 17.42
CA ALA A 107 2.41 10.63 17.28
C ALA A 107 3.13 11.33 16.12
N SER A 108 4.47 11.26 16.04
CA SER A 108 5.24 11.87 14.94
C SER A 108 4.88 11.28 13.57
N PHE A 109 4.55 9.98 13.53
CA PHE A 109 4.19 9.28 12.32
C PHE A 109 2.78 9.67 11.85
N GLN A 110 1.82 9.78 12.77
CA GLN A 110 0.47 10.25 12.49
C GLN A 110 0.46 11.74 12.08
N GLU A 111 1.23 12.59 12.76
CA GLU A 111 1.37 14.01 12.43
C GLU A 111 1.97 14.19 11.03
N LYS A 112 3.09 13.51 10.73
CA LYS A 112 3.71 13.58 9.40
C LYS A 112 2.77 13.11 8.29
N ALA A 113 2.08 11.98 8.50
CA ALA A 113 1.09 11.49 7.53
C ALA A 113 -0.04 12.50 7.28
N ARG A 114 -0.50 13.21 8.31
CA ARG A 114 -1.50 14.29 8.19
C ARG A 114 -0.93 15.54 7.52
N GLY A 115 0.33 15.90 7.77
CA GLY A 115 1.01 17.03 7.15
C GLY A 115 1.29 16.83 5.66
N GLU A 116 1.84 15.68 5.29
CA GLU A 116 2.05 15.28 3.88
C GLU A 116 0.71 15.22 3.11
N GLN A 117 -0.38 14.80 3.76
CA GLN A 117 -1.75 14.87 3.21
C GLN A 117 -2.27 16.31 3.05
N ALA A 118 -2.16 17.16 4.08
CA ALA A 118 -2.75 18.50 4.10
C ALA A 118 -2.14 19.45 3.07
N LEU A 119 -0.89 19.20 2.67
CA LEU A 119 -0.22 19.94 1.61
C LEU A 119 -0.71 19.55 0.20
N GLY A 120 -1.46 18.46 0.04
CA GLY A 120 -1.93 17.96 -1.25
C GLY A 120 -0.82 17.52 -2.22
N VAL A 121 0.42 17.40 -1.72
CA VAL A 121 1.62 17.32 -2.55
C VAL A 121 2.00 15.88 -2.89
N HIS A 122 2.13 15.66 -4.19
CA HIS A 122 2.91 14.60 -4.78
C HIS A 122 4.31 14.49 -4.14
N ALA A 123 4.64 13.32 -3.60
CA ALA A 123 6.03 12.92 -3.68
C ALA A 123 6.28 12.44 -5.11
N ASP A 124 7.02 13.20 -5.91
CA ASP A 124 7.56 12.67 -7.17
C ASP A 124 8.82 11.88 -6.81
N THR A 125 8.77 10.57 -7.01
CA THR A 125 9.97 9.75 -7.09
C THR A 125 9.77 8.71 -8.18
N ALA A 126 10.29 9.04 -9.36
CA ALA A 126 10.24 8.21 -10.56
C ALA A 126 8.82 7.95 -11.10
N GLY A 127 7.97 8.99 -11.13
CA GLY A 127 6.68 8.96 -11.85
C GLY A 127 5.50 8.33 -11.08
N ASN A 128 5.72 7.91 -9.84
CA ASN A 128 4.64 7.56 -8.92
C ASN A 128 4.08 8.84 -8.28
N SER A 129 2.77 8.92 -8.09
CA SER A 129 2.14 10.03 -7.37
C SER A 129 0.82 9.60 -6.70
N VAL A 130 0.50 10.26 -5.59
CA VAL A 130 -0.82 10.22 -4.96
C VAL A 130 -1.25 11.66 -4.73
N ARG A 131 -2.55 11.93 -4.84
CA ARG A 131 -3.17 13.20 -4.42
C ARG A 131 -4.61 12.96 -4.01
N LEU A 132 -5.20 13.86 -3.24
CA LEU A 132 -6.65 13.86 -3.01
C LEU A 132 -7.38 14.28 -4.29
N LEU A 133 -8.62 13.83 -4.47
CA LEU A 133 -9.53 14.44 -5.45
C LEU A 133 -10.03 15.78 -4.90
N THR A 134 -10.09 16.80 -5.76
CA THR A 134 -10.80 18.04 -5.44
C THR A 134 -12.32 17.81 -5.41
N GLU A 135 -13.09 18.74 -4.85
CA GLU A 135 -14.56 18.63 -4.92
C GLU A 135 -15.05 18.70 -6.38
N ASP A 136 -14.52 19.64 -7.18
CA ASP A 136 -14.78 19.75 -8.63
C ASP A 136 -14.55 18.42 -9.35
N GLU A 137 -13.49 17.67 -9.02
CA GLU A 137 -13.20 16.37 -9.61
C GLU A 137 -14.19 15.29 -9.17
N LYS A 138 -14.65 15.31 -7.92
CA LYS A 138 -15.69 14.37 -7.44
C LYS A 138 -17.04 14.65 -8.10
N GLU A 139 -17.38 15.92 -8.32
CA GLU A 139 -18.59 16.35 -9.01
C GLU A 139 -18.54 16.03 -10.51
N GLN A 140 -17.44 16.36 -11.19
CA GLN A 140 -17.28 16.14 -12.65
C GLN A 140 -17.11 14.67 -13.03
N ALA A 141 -16.60 13.83 -12.12
CA ALA A 141 -16.32 12.44 -12.42
C ALA A 141 -17.56 11.58 -12.68
N ASP A 142 -18.77 12.10 -12.40
CA ASP A 142 -20.08 11.42 -12.43
C ASP A 142 -19.92 9.90 -12.65
N PRO A 143 -19.75 9.10 -11.58
CA PRO A 143 -19.53 7.66 -11.69
C PRO A 143 -20.68 6.91 -12.38
N GLY A 144 -21.73 7.62 -12.80
CA GLY A 144 -22.94 7.12 -13.38
C GLY A 144 -23.86 6.56 -12.31
N PRO A 145 -25.06 6.09 -12.72
CA PRO A 145 -26.01 5.42 -11.83
C PRO A 145 -25.55 4.00 -11.42
N GLN A 146 -24.24 3.71 -11.43
CA GLN A 146 -23.72 2.45 -10.93
C GLN A 146 -23.82 2.43 -9.40
N ASP A 147 -24.07 1.22 -8.91
CA ASP A 147 -24.48 0.88 -7.55
C ASP A 147 -23.91 1.84 -6.47
N PRO A 148 -24.74 2.46 -5.62
CA PRO A 148 -24.30 3.16 -4.41
C PRO A 148 -23.83 2.13 -3.36
N GLY A 149 -22.93 1.23 -3.76
CA GLY A 149 -22.15 0.37 -2.91
C GLY A 149 -21.60 1.21 -1.76
N PRO A 150 -21.70 0.71 -0.53
CA PRO A 150 -21.97 1.55 0.62
C PRO A 150 -20.84 2.57 0.79
N GLN A 151 -21.21 3.85 0.65
CA GLN A 151 -20.28 4.95 0.84
C GLN A 151 -19.97 5.04 2.33
N ASP A 152 -18.87 4.43 2.75
CA ASP A 152 -18.33 4.61 4.09
C ASP A 152 -18.05 6.11 4.28
N PRO A 153 -18.74 6.80 5.21
CA PRO A 153 -18.59 8.24 5.39
C PRO A 153 -17.20 8.62 5.93
N GLY A 154 -16.38 7.65 6.36
CA GLY A 154 -14.95 7.84 6.65
C GLY A 154 -14.02 7.64 5.46
N ALA A 155 -14.54 7.36 4.26
CA ALA A 155 -13.74 7.17 3.06
C ALA A 155 -13.27 8.49 2.44
N THR A 156 -11.99 8.56 2.13
CA THR A 156 -11.39 9.59 1.29
C THR A 156 -11.14 9.04 -0.11
N LEU A 157 -11.40 9.85 -1.14
CA LEU A 157 -11.00 9.53 -2.51
C LEU A 157 -9.67 10.23 -2.85
N GLY A 158 -8.73 9.47 -3.41
CA GLY A 158 -7.48 9.99 -3.95
C GLY A 158 -7.21 9.46 -5.36
N PHE A 159 -6.48 10.21 -6.18
CA PHE A 159 -5.99 9.75 -7.46
C PHE A 159 -4.57 9.20 -7.27
N LEU A 160 -4.40 7.94 -7.66
CA LEU A 160 -3.15 7.19 -7.58
C LEU A 160 -2.60 7.02 -8.99
N SER A 161 -1.31 7.28 -9.18
CA SER A 161 -0.55 6.94 -10.38
C SER A 161 0.73 6.22 -9.96
N MET A 162 1.09 5.10 -10.60
CA MET A 162 2.36 4.43 -10.36
C MET A 162 2.86 3.65 -11.57
N THR A 163 4.17 3.69 -11.82
CA THR A 163 4.82 2.80 -12.78
C THR A 163 5.28 1.53 -12.07
N LEU A 164 4.61 0.40 -12.28
CA LEU A 164 5.08 -0.92 -11.86
C LEU A 164 6.21 -1.43 -12.76
N LEU A 165 7.37 -1.65 -12.14
CA LEU A 165 8.56 -2.33 -12.68
C LEU A 165 9.09 -1.77 -14.01
N ASN A 166 8.83 -0.47 -14.30
CA ASN A 166 9.12 0.17 -15.59
C ASN A 166 8.44 -0.51 -16.80
N ARG A 167 7.29 -1.18 -16.58
CA ARG A 167 6.59 -2.00 -17.57
C ARG A 167 5.10 -1.75 -17.67
N VAL A 168 4.45 -1.39 -16.56
CA VAL A 168 3.01 -1.12 -16.51
C VAL A 168 2.79 0.15 -15.73
N ASP A 169 2.09 1.13 -16.27
CA ASP A 169 1.56 2.24 -15.48
C ASP A 169 0.16 1.88 -15.00
N LEU A 170 -0.08 2.02 -13.70
CA LEU A 170 -1.41 1.96 -13.10
C LEU A 170 -1.83 3.38 -12.75
N GLN A 171 -3.05 3.74 -13.08
CA GLN A 171 -3.64 5.00 -12.64
C GLN A 171 -5.11 4.79 -12.30
N GLY A 172 -5.66 5.64 -11.42
CA GLY A 172 -7.08 5.58 -11.09
C GLY A 172 -7.42 6.21 -9.75
N VAL A 173 -8.71 6.30 -9.49
CA VAL A 173 -9.21 6.71 -8.17
C VAL A 173 -9.11 5.52 -7.21
N VAL A 174 -8.57 5.78 -6.02
CA VAL A 174 -8.59 4.87 -4.88
C VAL A 174 -9.51 5.42 -3.79
N GLN A 175 -10.32 4.53 -3.22
CA GLN A 175 -11.03 4.78 -1.98
C GLN A 175 -10.15 4.32 -0.81
N ALA A 176 -9.97 5.15 0.20
CA ALA A 176 -9.16 4.86 1.38
C ALA A 176 -9.90 5.20 2.68
N VAL A 177 -9.86 4.31 3.67
CA VAL A 177 -10.48 4.49 5.00
C VAL A 177 -9.43 4.30 6.09
N ARG A 178 -9.37 5.23 7.04
CA ARG A 178 -8.40 5.23 8.14
C ARG A 178 -9.07 5.03 9.48
N TYR A 179 -8.41 4.27 10.33
CA TYR A 179 -8.80 3.99 11.70
C TYR A 179 -7.58 4.29 12.59
N ASP A 180 -7.61 5.43 13.27
CA ASP A 180 -6.65 5.74 14.34
C ASP A 180 -7.12 5.07 15.65
N ALA A 181 -6.20 4.48 16.40
CA ALA A 181 -6.39 3.96 17.75
C ALA A 181 -5.28 4.49 18.67
N ALA A 182 -5.36 4.20 19.98
CA ALA A 182 -4.35 4.65 20.95
C ALA A 182 -2.96 4.04 20.71
N ASP A 183 -2.91 2.82 20.16
CA ASP A 183 -1.71 2.00 19.99
C ASP A 183 -1.29 1.83 18.52
N GLY A 184 -1.98 2.47 17.58
CA GLY A 184 -1.65 2.37 16.17
C GLY A 184 -2.60 3.09 15.23
N VAL A 185 -2.32 2.95 13.94
CA VAL A 185 -3.17 3.40 12.83
C VAL A 185 -3.32 2.25 11.83
N ARG A 186 -4.53 2.08 11.31
CA ARG A 186 -4.84 1.21 10.16
C ARG A 186 -5.36 2.06 9.01
N LEU A 187 -4.90 1.78 7.81
CA LEU A 187 -5.39 2.36 6.57
C LEU A 187 -5.74 1.24 5.59
N THR A 188 -7.00 1.13 5.18
CA THR A 188 -7.47 0.24 4.12
C THR A 188 -7.68 1.03 2.84
N TRP A 189 -7.34 0.48 1.68
CA TRP A 189 -7.52 1.14 0.38
C TRP A 189 -7.81 0.13 -0.73
N ALA A 190 -8.50 0.58 -1.78
CA ALA A 190 -8.69 -0.17 -3.02
C ALA A 190 -8.93 0.79 -4.19
N PHE A 191 -8.66 0.35 -5.43
CA PHE A 191 -9.12 1.06 -6.62
C PHE A 191 -10.65 1.06 -6.70
N ASP A 192 -11.22 2.24 -6.99
CA ASP A 192 -12.65 2.45 -7.11
C ASP A 192 -13.09 2.19 -8.56
N HIS A 193 -13.76 1.06 -8.76
CA HIS A 193 -14.21 0.58 -10.07
C HIS A 193 -15.19 1.53 -10.77
N ARG A 194 -15.91 2.36 -10.00
CA ARG A 194 -16.89 3.33 -10.52
C ARG A 194 -16.24 4.38 -11.43
N PHE A 195 -14.96 4.66 -11.22
CA PHE A 195 -14.16 5.58 -12.04
C PHE A 195 -13.52 4.91 -13.27
N GLY A 196 -13.92 3.68 -13.63
CA GLY A 196 -13.38 2.94 -14.78
C GLY A 196 -13.54 3.65 -16.13
N ASN A 197 -14.54 4.52 -16.26
CA ASN A 197 -14.84 5.29 -17.49
C ASN A 197 -14.72 6.82 -17.31
N ALA A 198 -14.33 7.31 -16.13
CA ALA A 198 -14.25 8.75 -15.85
C ALA A 198 -13.11 9.40 -16.66
N THR A 199 -13.42 10.44 -17.44
CA THR A 199 -12.40 11.14 -18.25
C THR A 199 -11.36 11.79 -17.33
N GLY A 200 -10.07 11.56 -17.57
CA GLY A 200 -8.97 12.08 -16.75
C GLY A 200 -8.74 11.33 -15.42
N LEU A 201 -9.78 10.75 -14.83
CA LEU A 201 -9.73 9.98 -13.57
C LEU A 201 -9.80 8.46 -13.78
N GLN A 202 -9.73 8.01 -15.04
CA GLN A 202 -9.87 6.62 -15.47
C GLN A 202 -9.01 5.66 -14.64
N THR A 203 -9.70 4.69 -14.03
CA THR A 203 -9.10 3.58 -13.27
C THR A 203 -8.67 2.45 -14.23
N CYS A 204 -7.40 2.48 -14.66
CA CYS A 204 -6.86 1.67 -15.74
C CYS A 204 -5.36 1.32 -15.57
N PHE A 205 -4.89 0.36 -16.36
CA PHE A 205 -3.47 0.14 -16.61
C PHE A 205 -3.09 0.47 -18.06
N ARG A 206 -1.84 0.86 -18.29
CA ARG A 206 -1.22 1.00 -19.60
C ARG A 206 0.10 0.24 -19.62
N ARG A 207 0.47 -0.35 -20.76
CA ARG A 207 1.74 -1.07 -20.89
C ARG A 207 2.80 -0.22 -21.57
N TRP A 208 4.02 -0.25 -21.05
CA TRP A 208 5.18 0.28 -21.76
C TRP A 208 5.65 -0.72 -22.82
N GLY A 209 5.56 -0.30 -24.08
CA GLY A 209 6.10 -0.99 -25.24
C GLY A 209 7.23 -0.20 -25.90
N SER A 210 7.59 -0.62 -27.11
CA SER A 210 8.48 0.11 -28.01
C SER A 210 7.80 0.30 -29.37
N ASN A 211 7.95 1.47 -29.97
CA ASN A 211 7.52 1.71 -31.35
C ASN A 211 8.52 1.11 -32.36
N PRO A 212 8.27 1.16 -33.69
CA PRO A 212 9.21 0.65 -34.69
C PRO A 212 10.59 1.30 -34.71
N LEU A 213 10.75 2.48 -34.09
CA LEU A 213 12.04 3.18 -33.91
C LEU A 213 12.77 2.77 -32.62
N GLY A 214 12.18 1.88 -31.82
CA GLY A 214 12.71 1.43 -30.53
C GLY A 214 12.40 2.36 -29.36
N GLU A 215 11.73 3.50 -29.59
CA GLU A 215 11.39 4.47 -28.56
C GLU A 215 10.34 3.89 -27.61
N ARG A 216 10.49 4.15 -26.31
CA ARG A 216 9.57 3.67 -25.28
C ARG A 216 8.26 4.44 -25.36
N VAL A 217 7.18 3.74 -25.71
CA VAL A 217 5.83 4.31 -25.86
C VAL A 217 4.86 3.66 -24.89
N LEU A 218 3.88 4.44 -24.42
CA LEU A 218 2.81 3.97 -23.55
C LEU A 218 1.62 3.52 -24.41
N GLY A 219 1.15 2.29 -24.21
CA GLY A 219 0.02 1.73 -24.94
C GLY A 219 -1.34 2.21 -24.42
N ASP A 220 -2.40 1.78 -25.10
CA ASP A 220 -3.78 2.15 -24.80
C ASP A 220 -4.21 1.74 -23.38
N PRO A 221 -5.07 2.54 -22.72
CA PRO A 221 -5.57 2.23 -21.38
C PRO A 221 -6.51 1.02 -21.39
N GLN A 222 -6.27 0.09 -20.47
CA GLN A 222 -7.08 -1.09 -20.21
C GLN A 222 -7.73 -0.96 -18.82
N PRO A 223 -9.06 -1.14 -18.68
CA PRO A 223 -9.76 -1.00 -17.40
C PRO A 223 -9.15 -1.87 -16.29
N TYR A 224 -9.01 -1.31 -15.08
CA TYR A 224 -8.33 -2.00 -13.98
C TYR A 224 -8.74 -1.47 -12.60
N ALA A 225 -9.42 -2.30 -11.81
CA ALA A 225 -9.69 -2.05 -10.39
C ALA A 225 -9.10 -3.13 -9.45
N GLY A 226 -8.23 -3.99 -9.98
CA GLY A 226 -7.81 -5.24 -9.32
C GLY A 226 -6.76 -5.12 -8.22
N ALA A 227 -6.55 -3.93 -7.62
CA ALA A 227 -5.60 -3.78 -6.51
C ALA A 227 -6.16 -2.99 -5.33
N GLY A 228 -5.65 -3.38 -4.15
CA GLY A 228 -5.97 -2.78 -2.87
C GLY A 228 -5.15 -3.40 -1.75
N GLY A 229 -5.41 -3.01 -0.51
CA GLY A 229 -4.74 -3.57 0.65
C GLY A 229 -5.07 -2.87 1.96
N VAL A 230 -4.31 -3.26 2.99
CA VAL A 230 -4.25 -2.60 4.29
C VAL A 230 -2.81 -2.28 4.65
N ILE A 231 -2.60 -1.19 5.38
CA ILE A 231 -1.40 -0.97 6.17
C ILE A 231 -1.81 -0.77 7.62
N VAL A 232 -1.03 -1.34 8.53
CA VAL A 232 -1.11 -1.09 9.97
C VAL A 232 0.26 -0.62 10.43
N ALA A 233 0.29 0.46 11.21
CA ALA A 233 1.46 0.84 12.00
C ALA A 233 1.07 0.84 13.48
N ARG A 234 1.87 0.21 14.34
CA ARG A 234 1.58 0.09 15.78
C ARG A 234 2.79 0.47 16.61
N ASP A 235 2.56 1.06 17.77
CA ASP A 235 3.60 1.19 18.78
C ASP A 235 3.89 -0.18 19.39
N VAL A 236 5.17 -0.55 19.43
CA VAL A 236 5.68 -1.81 20.02
C VAL A 236 6.85 -1.52 20.97
N SER A 237 6.98 -0.27 21.44
CA SER A 237 8.09 0.17 22.29
C SER A 237 8.17 -0.59 23.60
N GLU A 238 7.03 -0.99 24.18
CA GLU A 238 6.96 -1.80 25.42
C GLU A 238 7.35 -3.27 25.21
N LEU A 239 7.41 -3.74 23.95
CA LEU A 239 7.69 -5.14 23.57
C LEU A 239 9.14 -5.35 23.11
N VAL A 240 10.00 -4.37 23.34
CA VAL A 240 11.44 -4.42 23.10
C VAL A 240 12.12 -3.93 24.38
N GLU A 241 13.11 -4.69 24.88
CA GLU A 241 13.75 -4.39 26.17
C GLU A 241 14.24 -2.93 26.26
N ALA A 242 13.99 -2.34 27.45
CA ALA A 242 14.26 -0.97 27.87
C ALA A 242 15.12 -0.13 26.92
N THR A 243 14.48 0.61 26.01
CA THR A 243 15.15 1.47 25.04
C THR A 243 14.49 2.84 24.94
N ASP A 244 15.26 3.91 25.18
CA ASP A 244 14.79 5.31 25.27
C ASP A 244 14.30 5.93 23.95
N ARG A 245 13.97 5.13 22.92
CA ARG A 245 13.42 5.63 21.66
C ARG A 245 12.25 4.76 21.21
N PRO A 246 11.17 5.37 20.72
CA PRO A 246 9.99 4.64 20.29
C PRO A 246 10.27 3.78 19.05
N LEU A 247 9.53 2.68 18.94
CA LEU A 247 9.60 1.75 17.83
C LEU A 247 8.19 1.45 17.30
N LEU A 248 7.99 1.69 16.00
CA LEU A 248 6.79 1.26 15.30
C LEU A 248 7.04 -0.05 14.57
N LEU A 249 6.09 -0.97 14.67
CA LEU A 249 5.92 -2.09 13.76
C LEU A 249 4.98 -1.66 12.64
N VAL A 250 5.45 -1.76 11.39
CA VAL A 250 4.63 -1.51 10.19
C VAL A 250 4.42 -2.83 9.45
N GLU A 251 3.15 -3.16 9.23
CA GLU A 251 2.72 -4.27 8.38
C GLU A 251 1.88 -3.73 7.21
N SER A 252 2.21 -4.15 5.99
CA SER A 252 1.43 -3.88 4.78
C SER A 252 1.00 -5.21 4.14
N ARG A 253 -0.29 -5.32 3.79
CA ARG A 253 -0.87 -6.47 3.08
C ARG A 253 -1.57 -5.92 1.85
N MET A 254 -1.14 -6.31 0.66
CA MET A 254 -1.71 -5.85 -0.61
C MET A 254 -2.11 -7.04 -1.47
N VAL A 255 -3.10 -6.84 -2.33
CA VAL A 255 -3.46 -7.77 -3.40
C VAL A 255 -3.34 -7.02 -4.72
N PHE A 256 -2.74 -7.69 -5.71
CA PHE A 256 -2.67 -7.23 -7.09
C PHE A 256 -3.21 -8.35 -7.97
N ALA A 257 -4.32 -8.11 -8.67
CA ALA A 257 -4.65 -8.87 -9.86
C ALA A 257 -3.55 -8.60 -10.91
N GLU A 258 -3.03 -9.64 -11.53
CA GLU A 258 -1.96 -9.56 -12.52
C GLU A 258 -2.52 -10.08 -13.86
N PRO A 259 -3.20 -9.21 -14.65
CA PRO A 259 -3.58 -9.54 -16.01
C PRO A 259 -2.40 -10.13 -16.79
N LYS A 260 -2.64 -11.19 -17.55
CA LYS A 260 -1.60 -11.89 -18.34
C LYS A 260 -0.77 -10.93 -19.19
N ASP A 261 -1.39 -9.85 -19.66
CA ASP A 261 -0.76 -8.79 -20.43
C ASP A 261 0.37 -8.05 -19.69
N TRP A 262 0.29 -7.81 -18.38
CA TRP A 262 1.28 -6.99 -17.65
C TRP A 262 2.73 -7.42 -17.92
N PHE A 263 2.99 -8.73 -17.82
CA PHE A 263 4.33 -9.31 -17.96
C PHE A 263 4.37 -10.54 -18.88
N GLY A 264 3.36 -10.72 -19.75
CA GLY A 264 3.25 -11.90 -20.61
C GLY A 264 3.12 -13.21 -19.83
N GLY A 265 2.41 -13.20 -18.70
CA GLY A 265 2.30 -14.32 -17.75
C GLY A 265 3.55 -14.58 -16.90
N GLY A 266 4.66 -13.87 -17.11
CA GLY A 266 5.88 -13.99 -16.32
C GLY A 266 5.68 -13.55 -14.86
N ASN A 267 6.23 -14.30 -13.89
CA ASN A 267 6.02 -14.04 -12.46
C ASN A 267 6.96 -12.93 -11.92
N LEU A 268 6.83 -11.72 -12.48
CA LEU A 268 7.78 -10.64 -12.23
C LEU A 268 7.56 -9.95 -10.88
N LEU A 269 6.30 -9.83 -10.41
CA LEU A 269 5.99 -9.26 -9.10
C LEU A 269 6.66 -10.05 -7.97
N ARG A 270 6.48 -11.37 -7.91
CA ARG A 270 7.13 -12.24 -6.91
C ARG A 270 8.66 -12.14 -6.94
N ALA A 271 9.25 -11.97 -8.12
CA ALA A 271 10.70 -11.89 -8.28
C ALA A 271 11.30 -10.52 -7.90
N LYS A 272 10.53 -9.42 -7.98
CA LYS A 272 11.04 -8.05 -7.80
C LYS A 272 10.56 -7.35 -6.54
N ILE A 273 9.33 -7.60 -6.08
CA ILE A 273 8.75 -6.96 -4.89
C ILE A 273 9.65 -7.11 -3.63
N PRO A 274 10.27 -8.27 -3.32
CA PRO A 274 11.11 -8.39 -2.13
C PRO A 274 12.31 -7.44 -2.10
N LEU A 275 13.01 -7.28 -3.23
CA LEU A 275 14.14 -6.36 -3.37
C LEU A 275 13.69 -4.91 -3.23
N LEU A 276 12.61 -4.57 -3.93
CA LEU A 276 12.05 -3.22 -4.00
C LEU A 276 11.49 -2.74 -2.66
N ALA A 277 10.77 -3.60 -1.94
CA ALA A 277 10.30 -3.32 -0.59
C ALA A 277 11.47 -3.14 0.39
N GLN A 278 12.52 -3.96 0.29
CA GLN A 278 13.72 -3.82 1.12
C GLN A 278 14.45 -2.49 0.87
N GLU A 279 14.58 -2.06 -0.39
CA GLU A 279 15.16 -0.76 -0.75
C GLU A 279 14.27 0.40 -0.27
N GLY A 280 12.96 0.34 -0.50
CA GLY A 280 12.00 1.34 -0.05
C GLY A 280 12.00 1.56 1.46
N VAL A 281 12.00 0.49 2.26
CA VAL A 281 12.08 0.58 3.73
C VAL A 281 13.43 1.13 4.19
N ARG A 282 14.55 0.73 3.58
CA ARG A 282 15.88 1.29 3.91
C ARG A 282 15.93 2.80 3.65
N ASN A 283 15.36 3.26 2.54
CA ASN A 283 15.31 4.68 2.20
C ASN A 283 14.36 5.44 3.14
N LEU A 284 13.21 4.85 3.53
CA LEU A 284 12.34 5.43 4.56
C LEU A 284 13.06 5.59 5.91
N ARG A 285 13.73 4.54 6.39
CA ARG A 285 14.51 4.57 7.64
C ARG A 285 15.64 5.60 7.61
N ARG A 286 16.33 5.75 6.48
CA ARG A 286 17.35 6.80 6.27
C ARG A 286 16.75 8.21 6.34
N ARG A 287 15.62 8.45 5.68
CA ARG A 287 14.90 9.73 5.69
C ARG A 287 14.51 10.14 7.10
N LEU A 288 13.80 9.25 7.82
CA LEU A 288 13.39 9.51 9.21
C LEU A 288 14.59 9.74 10.17
N ALA A 289 15.67 8.99 9.99
CA ALA A 289 16.89 9.16 10.79
C ALA A 289 17.73 10.41 10.44
N ALA A 290 17.46 11.06 9.30
CA ALA A 290 18.07 12.34 8.94
C ALA A 290 17.26 13.53 9.48
N GLU A 291 15.94 13.38 9.58
CA GLU A 291 15.01 14.39 10.11
C GLU A 291 15.03 14.47 11.66
N GLY A 292 15.39 13.39 12.34
CA GLY A 292 15.55 13.33 13.80
C GLY A 292 16.93 13.79 14.33
N LYS A 293 17.61 14.69 13.61
CA LYS A 293 18.91 15.28 13.98
C LYS A 293 18.82 16.81 14.01
#